data_AF-A0A939JSX6-F1
#
_entry.id   AF-A0A939JSX6-F1
#
_cell.length_a   1.000
_cell.length_b   1.000
_cell.length_c   1.000
_cell.angle_alpha   90.00
_cell.angle_beta   90.00
_cell.angle_gamma   90.00
#
_symmetry.space_group_name_H-M   'P 1'
#
loop_
_entity.id
_entity.type
_entity.pdbx_description
1 polymer ?
#
loop_
_entity_poly.entity_id
_entity_poly.type
_entity_poly.pdbx_seq_one_letter_code
_entity_poly.pdbx_strand_id
1 'polypeptide(L)'
;MQRTMGNAAVSAALDRRAVGEAGPGTEPDAEDAESEFRLGTAAALQRVVNDDVKDLLGADRLHLSIGGGGGVAALRRARPVQDLDLRLHVPGRLGEDREFRQELMTRLKAILQDDVDDSTGTTVRGSFGGVEVSITLGQVPTQTRSMYVHDSTERVALTVVDPLRLFTDKVTAFAGRKEKEGEDLTQKRERDLRDLLTLYPQITAGRELTDVLAEHADDAQRIHQGLKSAGRFGQELGRFRKAHEDSFGAQDWEVLHEVARALSAAAKAQTKPRTGITARQTGNGPADPSGAAVPPGGADPPGAGKTDRKADKKARRQQKLADREQE
;
A
#
# COMPACT_ATOMS: atom_id res chain seq x y z
N MET A 1 3.49 34.51 10.55
CA MET A 1 2.46 33.57 11.02
C MET A 1 1.54 33.17 9.85
N GLN A 2 2.00 32.33 8.92
CA GLN A 2 1.28 32.05 7.66
C GLN A 2 1.15 30.55 7.29
N ARG A 3 1.50 29.62 8.19
CA ARG A 3 1.58 28.17 7.86
C ARG A 3 0.39 27.30 8.31
N THR A 4 -0.57 27.84 9.07
CA THR A 4 -1.71 27.07 9.61
C THR A 4 -2.99 27.19 8.80
N MET A 5 -3.07 28.08 7.81
CA MET A 5 -4.30 28.28 7.02
C MET A 5 -4.49 27.28 5.87
N GLY A 6 -3.46 26.51 5.49
CA GLY A 6 -3.55 25.51 4.41
C GLY A 6 -4.43 24.30 4.78
N ASN A 7 -4.26 23.75 6.00
CA ASN A 7 -5.04 22.59 6.45
C ASN A 7 -6.52 22.91 6.60
N ALA A 8 -6.87 24.08 7.16
CA ALA A 8 -8.27 24.41 7.44
C ALA A 8 -9.08 24.70 6.17
N ALA A 9 -8.46 25.32 5.15
CA ALA A 9 -9.14 25.60 3.88
C ALA A 9 -9.37 24.33 3.04
N VAL A 10 -8.41 23.40 3.05
CA VAL A 10 -8.54 22.10 2.37
C VAL A 10 -9.54 21.20 3.12
N SER A 11 -9.49 21.15 4.45
CA SER A 11 -10.48 20.42 5.27
C SER A 11 -11.90 20.98 5.10
N ALA A 12 -12.09 22.30 5.10
CA ALA A 12 -13.42 22.91 4.93
C ALA A 12 -14.00 22.72 3.52
N ALA A 13 -13.16 22.59 2.49
CA ALA A 13 -13.61 22.25 1.13
C ALA A 13 -13.95 20.75 0.99
N LEU A 14 -13.27 19.88 1.75
CA LEU A 14 -13.55 18.45 1.82
C LEU A 14 -14.81 18.13 2.63
N ASP A 15 -15.08 18.89 3.70
CA ASP A 15 -16.32 18.76 4.50
C ASP A 15 -17.58 19.10 3.68
N ARG A 16 -17.52 20.09 2.77
CA ARG A 16 -18.64 20.38 1.86
C ARG A 16 -18.92 19.25 0.86
N ARG A 17 -17.93 18.39 0.57
CA ARG A 17 -18.11 17.16 -0.22
C ARG A 17 -18.48 15.94 0.64
N ALA A 18 -18.43 16.04 1.97
CA ALA A 18 -18.85 14.99 2.91
C ALA A 18 -20.35 15.03 3.19
N VAL A 19 -21.00 16.19 3.02
CA VAL A 19 -22.47 16.34 3.09
C VAL A 19 -23.07 16.11 1.70
N GLY A 20 -22.91 14.88 1.18
CA GLY A 20 -23.74 14.36 0.11
C GLY A 20 -24.86 13.54 0.75
N GLU A 21 -25.87 14.20 1.33
CA GLU A 21 -27.13 13.52 1.60
C GLU A 21 -27.71 13.12 0.24
N ALA A 22 -27.68 11.82 -0.06
CA ALA A 22 -28.42 11.27 -1.17
C ALA A 22 -29.91 11.53 -0.91
N GLY A 23 -30.46 12.54 -1.57
CA GLY A 23 -31.90 12.74 -1.64
C GLY A 23 -32.55 11.50 -2.28
N PRO A 24 -33.76 11.11 -1.84
CA PRO A 24 -34.45 9.98 -2.45
C PRO A 24 -34.91 10.38 -3.85
N GLY A 25 -34.44 9.70 -4.90
CA GLY A 25 -35.07 9.76 -6.22
C GLY A 25 -34.19 9.87 -7.46
N THR A 26 -32.88 9.70 -7.40
CA THR A 26 -32.07 9.54 -8.63
C THR A 26 -32.06 8.06 -9.02
N GLU A 27 -32.48 7.75 -10.25
CA GLU A 27 -32.26 6.42 -10.86
C GLU A 27 -30.77 6.06 -10.71
N PRO A 28 -30.43 4.80 -10.38
CA PRO A 28 -29.04 4.40 -10.28
C PRO A 28 -28.37 4.57 -11.64
N ASP A 29 -27.34 5.43 -11.71
CA ASP A 29 -26.53 5.57 -12.91
C ASP A 29 -26.05 4.16 -13.33
N ALA A 30 -26.08 3.82 -14.62
CA ALA A 30 -25.69 2.47 -15.08
C ALA A 30 -24.26 2.06 -14.65
N GLU A 31 -23.40 3.05 -14.40
CA GLU A 31 -22.05 2.88 -13.84
C GLU A 31 -22.05 2.46 -12.35
N ASP A 32 -23.09 2.84 -11.60
CA ASP A 32 -23.33 2.37 -10.23
C ASP A 32 -23.80 0.91 -10.23
N ALA A 33 -24.67 0.52 -11.16
CA ALA A 33 -25.18 -0.85 -11.25
C ALA A 33 -24.06 -1.89 -11.47
N GLU A 34 -23.10 -1.61 -12.35
CA GLU A 34 -22.00 -2.53 -12.63
C GLU A 34 -21.03 -2.66 -11.44
N SER A 35 -20.77 -1.54 -10.74
CA SER A 35 -19.95 -1.52 -9.53
C SER A 35 -20.63 -2.25 -8.38
N GLU A 36 -21.94 -2.07 -8.24
CA GLU A 36 -22.78 -2.78 -7.28
C GLU A 36 -22.83 -4.28 -7.53
N PHE A 37 -22.93 -4.69 -8.79
CA PHE A 37 -22.87 -6.10 -9.18
C PHE A 37 -21.53 -6.71 -8.77
N ARG A 38 -20.41 -6.07 -9.12
CA ARG A 38 -19.07 -6.54 -8.75
C ARG A 38 -18.88 -6.63 -7.23
N LEU A 39 -19.38 -5.66 -6.48
CA LEU A 39 -19.31 -5.67 -5.02
C LEU A 39 -20.21 -6.75 -4.41
N GLY A 40 -21.37 -7.03 -5.01
CA GLY A 40 -22.21 -8.18 -4.67
C GLY A 40 -21.51 -9.52 -4.92
N THR A 41 -20.83 -9.64 -6.06
CA THR A 41 -20.00 -10.81 -6.39
C THR A 41 -18.86 -10.99 -5.38
N ALA A 42 -18.21 -9.90 -4.95
CA ALA A 42 -17.21 -9.94 -3.88
C ALA A 42 -17.80 -10.41 -2.54
N ALA A 43 -19.02 -9.99 -2.21
CA ALA A 43 -19.75 -10.44 -1.02
C ALA A 43 -20.01 -11.95 -1.03
N ALA A 44 -20.48 -12.47 -2.16
CA ALA A 44 -20.73 -13.89 -2.35
C ALA A 44 -19.44 -14.69 -2.23
N LEU A 45 -18.36 -14.24 -2.89
CA LEU A 45 -17.06 -14.89 -2.80
C LEU A 45 -16.48 -14.85 -1.39
N GLN A 46 -16.66 -13.76 -0.66
CA GLN A 46 -16.26 -13.65 0.74
C GLN A 46 -16.95 -14.73 1.60
N ARG A 47 -18.24 -14.99 1.41
CA ARG A 47 -18.95 -16.06 2.12
C ARG A 47 -18.40 -17.44 1.76
N VAL A 48 -18.28 -17.75 0.47
CA VAL A 48 -17.73 -19.04 0.01
C VAL A 48 -16.36 -19.31 0.61
N VAL A 49 -15.45 -18.33 0.61
CA VAL A 49 -14.10 -18.51 1.17
C VAL A 49 -14.13 -18.55 2.70
N ASN A 50 -14.91 -17.71 3.35
CA ASN A 50 -14.93 -17.61 4.82
C ASN A 50 -15.71 -18.73 5.49
N ASP A 51 -16.68 -19.32 4.81
CA ASP A 51 -17.52 -20.37 5.38
C ASP A 51 -17.01 -21.73 4.86
N ASP A 52 -16.96 -21.94 3.54
CA ASP A 52 -16.64 -23.26 2.99
C ASP A 52 -15.15 -23.61 3.08
N VAL A 53 -14.25 -22.71 2.65
CA VAL A 53 -12.80 -23.02 2.67
C VAL A 53 -12.26 -23.04 4.09
N LYS A 54 -12.75 -22.14 4.94
CA LYS A 54 -12.41 -22.08 6.36
C LYS A 54 -12.73 -23.39 7.07
N ASP A 55 -13.95 -23.89 6.92
CA ASP A 55 -14.42 -25.09 7.61
C ASP A 55 -13.71 -26.34 7.08
N LEU A 56 -13.51 -26.43 5.77
CA LEU A 56 -12.82 -27.57 5.13
C LEU A 56 -11.35 -27.67 5.53
N LEU A 57 -10.69 -26.54 5.81
CA LEU A 57 -9.28 -26.50 6.19
C LEU A 57 -9.07 -26.38 7.72
N GLY A 58 -10.14 -26.34 8.52
CA GLY A 58 -10.05 -26.13 9.96
C GLY A 58 -9.34 -24.81 10.34
N ALA A 59 -9.50 -23.78 9.52
CA ALA A 59 -8.73 -22.54 9.60
C ALA A 59 -9.56 -21.40 10.22
N ASP A 60 -9.91 -21.50 11.51
CA ASP A 60 -10.91 -20.65 12.20
C ASP A 60 -10.74 -19.12 12.10
N ARG A 61 -9.58 -18.63 11.66
CA ARG A 61 -9.26 -17.20 11.50
C ARG A 61 -8.96 -16.80 10.06
N LEU A 62 -9.12 -17.71 9.11
CA LEU A 62 -9.05 -17.43 7.68
C LEU A 62 -10.19 -16.49 7.30
N HIS A 63 -9.86 -15.39 6.64
CA HIS A 63 -10.87 -14.48 6.12
C HIS A 63 -10.41 -13.75 4.87
N LEU A 64 -11.33 -13.63 3.92
CA LEU A 64 -11.20 -12.85 2.70
C LEU A 64 -11.66 -11.41 2.97
N SER A 65 -10.94 -10.46 2.40
CA SER A 65 -11.23 -9.04 2.51
C SER A 65 -11.05 -8.33 1.16
N ILE A 66 -11.84 -7.28 0.95
CA ILE A 66 -11.89 -6.55 -0.33
C ILE A 66 -10.84 -5.45 -0.31
N GLY A 67 -9.91 -5.52 -1.25
CA GLY A 67 -8.82 -4.57 -1.47
C GLY A 67 -8.98 -3.77 -2.76
N GLY A 68 -7.89 -3.13 -3.20
CA GLY A 68 -7.79 -2.44 -4.49
C GLY A 68 -8.91 -1.44 -4.74
N GLY A 69 -9.38 -1.36 -6.00
CA GLY A 69 -10.45 -0.44 -6.40
C GLY A 69 -11.80 -0.74 -5.74
N GLY A 70 -12.14 -2.02 -5.55
CA GLY A 70 -13.36 -2.43 -4.86
C GLY A 70 -13.40 -1.97 -3.40
N GLY A 71 -12.27 -2.06 -2.70
CA GLY A 71 -12.14 -1.57 -1.33
C GLY A 71 -12.30 -0.05 -1.23
N VAL A 72 -11.79 0.70 -2.21
CA VAL A 72 -12.03 2.15 -2.28
C VAL A 72 -13.51 2.45 -2.54
N ALA A 73 -14.12 1.76 -3.50
CA ALA A 73 -15.53 1.92 -3.83
C ALA A 73 -16.47 1.61 -2.66
N ALA A 74 -16.06 0.68 -1.78
CA ALA A 74 -16.77 0.38 -0.53
C ALA A 74 -16.76 1.52 0.49
N LEU A 75 -15.78 2.44 0.42
CA LEU A 75 -15.72 3.64 1.25
C LEU A 75 -16.52 4.78 0.61
N ARG A 76 -16.24 5.03 -0.66
CA ARG A 76 -16.89 6.06 -1.47
C ARG A 76 -16.72 5.67 -2.93
N ARG A 77 -17.83 5.59 -3.65
CA ARG A 77 -17.81 5.38 -5.11
C ARG A 77 -17.27 6.63 -5.77
N ALA A 78 -16.03 6.53 -6.28
CA ALA A 78 -15.35 7.61 -6.99
C ALA A 78 -15.11 7.29 -8.47
N ARG A 79 -15.25 6.02 -8.85
CA ARG A 79 -15.14 5.49 -10.21
C ARG A 79 -15.70 4.06 -10.27
N PRO A 80 -15.98 3.53 -11.48
CA PRO A 80 -16.33 2.13 -11.64
C PRO A 80 -15.24 1.18 -11.13
N VAL A 81 -15.66 0.11 -10.45
CA VAL A 81 -14.81 -1.04 -10.13
C VAL A 81 -14.65 -1.85 -11.42
N GLN A 82 -13.44 -2.24 -11.83
CA GLN A 82 -13.24 -3.04 -13.06
C GLN A 82 -13.02 -4.52 -12.74
N ASP A 83 -12.18 -4.74 -11.73
CA ASP A 83 -11.66 -6.00 -11.25
C ASP A 83 -11.79 -6.08 -9.72
N LEU A 84 -11.81 -7.31 -9.19
CA LEU A 84 -11.86 -7.57 -7.76
C LEU A 84 -10.49 -7.99 -7.24
N ASP A 85 -9.81 -7.06 -6.58
CA ASP A 85 -8.59 -7.34 -5.83
C ASP A 85 -8.93 -7.71 -4.38
N LEU A 86 -8.62 -8.93 -3.98
CA LEU A 86 -8.95 -9.47 -2.67
C LEU A 86 -7.69 -9.88 -1.89
N ARG A 87 -7.76 -9.76 -0.57
CA ARG A 87 -6.71 -10.18 0.36
C ARG A 87 -7.23 -11.31 1.21
N LEU A 88 -6.53 -12.44 1.17
CA LEU A 88 -6.82 -13.57 2.04
C LEU A 88 -5.86 -13.58 3.23
N HIS A 89 -6.41 -13.33 4.41
CA HIS A 89 -5.68 -13.46 5.65
C HIS A 89 -5.60 -14.94 6.02
N VAL A 90 -4.38 -15.45 6.18
CA VAL A 90 -4.11 -16.76 6.75
C VAL A 90 -3.47 -16.59 8.12
N PRO A 91 -4.03 -17.19 9.19
CA PRO A 91 -3.56 -16.96 10.54
C PRO A 91 -2.21 -17.61 10.84
N GLY A 92 -1.26 -16.80 11.32
CA GLY A 92 -0.02 -17.25 11.97
C GLY A 92 0.75 -18.35 11.22
N ARG A 93 1.14 -19.40 11.95
CA ARG A 93 1.97 -20.51 11.46
C ARG A 93 1.35 -21.29 10.29
N LEU A 94 0.02 -21.29 10.15
CA LEU A 94 -0.64 -21.93 8.99
C LEU A 94 -0.27 -21.27 7.67
N GLY A 95 -0.02 -19.95 7.69
CA GLY A 95 0.47 -19.22 6.51
C GLY A 95 1.92 -19.54 6.14
N GLU A 96 2.70 -20.11 7.07
CA GLU A 96 4.07 -20.53 6.84
C GLU A 96 4.16 -21.99 6.40
N ASP A 97 3.17 -22.80 6.77
CA ASP A 97 3.02 -24.18 6.34
C ASP A 97 2.86 -24.26 4.81
N ARG A 98 3.71 -25.09 4.19
CA ARG A 98 3.75 -25.25 2.73
C ARG A 98 2.61 -26.13 2.23
N GLU A 99 2.29 -27.21 2.94
CA GLU A 99 1.24 -28.14 2.54
C GLU A 99 -0.13 -27.48 2.68
N PHE A 100 -0.36 -26.79 3.79
CA PHE A 100 -1.56 -25.98 3.98
C PHE A 100 -1.71 -24.94 2.87
N ARG A 101 -0.66 -24.17 2.56
CA ARG A 101 -0.71 -23.19 1.47
C ARG A 101 -1.00 -23.82 0.13
N GLN A 102 -0.40 -24.96 -0.18
CA GLN A 102 -0.63 -25.63 -1.47
C GLN A 102 -2.08 -26.13 -1.59
N GLU A 103 -2.63 -26.70 -0.53
CA GLU A 103 -4.04 -27.12 -0.47
C GLU A 103 -4.98 -25.92 -0.56
N LEU A 104 -4.71 -24.86 0.21
CA LEU A 104 -5.47 -23.61 0.16
C LEU A 104 -5.49 -23.03 -1.25
N MET A 105 -4.33 -22.92 -1.89
CA MET A 105 -4.22 -22.41 -3.25
C MET A 105 -5.03 -23.31 -4.19
N THR A 106 -4.90 -24.63 -4.11
CA THR A 106 -5.68 -25.57 -4.94
C THR A 106 -7.19 -25.35 -4.81
N ARG A 107 -7.69 -25.12 -3.59
CA ARG A 107 -9.11 -24.82 -3.36
C ARG A 107 -9.53 -23.47 -3.93
N LEU A 108 -8.72 -22.44 -3.77
CA LEU A 108 -8.97 -21.14 -4.40
C LEU A 108 -9.03 -21.28 -5.93
N LYS A 109 -8.13 -22.06 -6.54
CA LYS A 109 -8.14 -22.35 -7.98
C LYS A 109 -9.39 -23.12 -8.43
N ALA A 110 -9.98 -23.93 -7.56
CA ALA A 110 -11.23 -24.66 -7.88
C ALA A 110 -12.48 -23.78 -7.75
N ILE A 111 -12.44 -22.76 -6.88
CA ILE A 111 -13.52 -21.78 -6.72
C ILE A 111 -13.53 -20.78 -7.88
N LEU A 112 -12.34 -20.35 -8.32
CA LEU A 112 -12.19 -19.46 -9.47
C LEU A 112 -12.28 -20.27 -10.77
N GLN A 113 -13.02 -19.75 -11.74
CA GLN A 113 -13.17 -20.33 -13.08
C GLN A 113 -12.12 -19.72 -14.03
N ASP A 114 -11.89 -20.40 -15.16
CA ASP A 114 -10.98 -19.99 -16.24
C ASP A 114 -9.48 -19.83 -15.87
N ASP A 115 -8.61 -19.76 -16.88
CA ASP A 115 -7.14 -19.75 -16.83
C ASP A 115 -6.52 -19.21 -15.53
N VAL A 116 -6.24 -20.13 -14.59
CA VAL A 116 -5.75 -19.77 -13.27
C VAL A 116 -4.24 -19.54 -13.25
N ASP A 117 -3.83 -18.27 -13.24
CA ASP A 117 -2.42 -17.88 -13.07
C ASP A 117 -2.03 -17.80 -11.59
N ASP A 118 -0.90 -18.43 -11.26
CA ASP A 118 -0.25 -18.42 -9.94
C ASP A 118 1.26 -18.17 -10.08
N SER A 119 1.62 -17.21 -10.95
CA SER A 119 3.00 -16.85 -11.25
C SER A 119 3.82 -16.39 -10.03
N THR A 120 3.18 -16.07 -8.89
CA THR A 120 3.87 -15.58 -7.68
C THR A 120 3.82 -16.54 -6.48
N GLY A 121 3.15 -17.69 -6.58
CA GLY A 121 2.98 -18.66 -5.49
C GLY A 121 2.21 -18.13 -4.27
N THR A 122 1.61 -16.96 -4.41
CA THR A 122 0.97 -16.17 -3.33
C THR A 122 -0.27 -15.43 -3.81
N THR A 123 -0.53 -15.45 -5.12
CA THR A 123 -1.68 -14.79 -5.73
C THR A 123 -2.31 -15.76 -6.71
N VAL A 124 -3.61 -15.98 -6.59
CA VAL A 124 -4.41 -16.71 -7.57
C VAL A 124 -5.22 -15.69 -8.36
N ARG A 125 -5.29 -15.86 -9.69
CA ARG A 125 -6.15 -15.05 -10.57
C ARG A 125 -7.11 -15.96 -11.32
N GLY A 126 -8.31 -15.48 -11.61
CA GLY A 126 -9.31 -16.19 -12.38
C GLY A 126 -10.60 -15.38 -12.46
N SER A 127 -11.72 -16.02 -12.74
CA SER A 127 -13.04 -15.40 -12.79
C SER A 127 -13.97 -15.97 -11.70
N PHE A 128 -14.90 -15.16 -11.19
CA PHE A 128 -15.97 -15.62 -10.31
C PHE A 128 -17.23 -14.80 -10.60
N GLY A 129 -18.35 -15.48 -10.89
CA GLY A 129 -19.61 -14.81 -11.25
C GLY A 129 -19.47 -13.88 -12.47
N GLY A 130 -18.59 -14.21 -13.42
CA GLY A 130 -18.30 -13.38 -14.61
C GLY A 130 -17.42 -12.15 -14.35
N VAL A 131 -16.83 -12.01 -13.15
CA VAL A 131 -15.94 -10.91 -12.79
C VAL A 131 -14.51 -11.41 -12.66
N GLU A 132 -13.54 -10.66 -13.18
CA GLU A 132 -12.12 -10.93 -12.97
C GLU A 132 -11.74 -10.73 -11.49
N VAL A 133 -11.10 -11.74 -10.90
CA VAL A 133 -10.72 -11.77 -9.48
C VAL A 133 -9.23 -12.05 -9.34
N SER A 134 -8.59 -11.30 -8.45
CA SER A 134 -7.27 -11.62 -7.92
C SER A 134 -7.35 -11.82 -6.40
N ILE A 135 -6.84 -12.94 -5.89
CA ILE A 135 -6.77 -13.24 -4.45
C ILE A 135 -5.31 -13.35 -4.07
N THR A 136 -4.81 -12.38 -3.30
CA THR A 136 -3.43 -12.42 -2.78
C THR A 136 -3.42 -12.81 -1.31
N LEU A 137 -2.60 -13.79 -0.95
CA LEU A 137 -2.31 -14.16 0.43
C LEU A 137 -1.55 -13.02 1.12
N GLY A 138 -2.08 -12.55 2.25
CA GLY A 138 -1.42 -11.52 3.04
C GLY A 138 -2.25 -11.07 4.23
N GLN A 139 -1.58 -10.85 5.35
CA GLN A 139 -2.22 -10.26 6.52
C GLN A 139 -2.31 -8.75 6.31
N VAL A 140 -3.53 -8.23 6.41
CA VAL A 140 -3.81 -6.80 6.29
C VAL A 140 -4.82 -6.41 7.37
N PRO A 141 -4.72 -5.20 7.94
CA PRO A 141 -5.78 -4.66 8.78
C PRO A 141 -7.07 -4.53 7.97
N THR A 142 -8.19 -4.85 8.60
CA THR A 142 -9.52 -4.83 7.97
C THR A 142 -10.51 -4.09 8.86
N GLN A 143 -11.59 -3.63 8.24
CA GLN A 143 -12.75 -3.03 8.88
C GLN A 143 -14.02 -3.58 8.22
N THR A 144 -15.13 -3.60 8.95
CA THR A 144 -16.43 -3.98 8.39
C THR A 144 -17.13 -2.73 7.85
N ARG A 145 -17.66 -2.82 6.63
CA ARG A 145 -18.45 -1.75 5.99
C ARG A 145 -19.75 -2.30 5.43
N SER A 146 -20.85 -1.62 5.71
CA SER A 146 -22.16 -1.96 5.15
C SER A 146 -22.39 -1.23 3.84
N MET A 147 -22.74 -1.94 2.77
CA MET A 147 -22.95 -1.34 1.46
C MET A 147 -24.18 -1.88 0.72
N TYR A 148 -24.68 -1.09 -0.22
CA TYR A 148 -25.73 -1.52 -1.15
C TYR A 148 -25.15 -2.45 -2.22
N VAL A 149 -25.85 -3.54 -2.46
CA VAL A 149 -25.56 -4.50 -3.53
C VAL A 149 -26.65 -4.38 -4.59
N HIS A 150 -26.29 -4.61 -5.84
CA HIS A 150 -27.19 -4.44 -6.98
C HIS A 150 -28.45 -5.30 -6.80
N ASP A 151 -29.60 -4.76 -7.19
CA ASP A 151 -30.92 -5.40 -7.09
C ASP A 151 -31.36 -5.81 -5.67
N SER A 152 -30.73 -5.25 -4.62
CA SER A 152 -31.13 -5.47 -3.23
C SER A 152 -31.28 -4.16 -2.45
N THR A 153 -32.38 -4.04 -1.71
CA THR A 153 -32.55 -2.97 -0.72
C THR A 153 -31.74 -3.22 0.56
N GLU A 154 -31.17 -4.41 0.71
CA GLU A 154 -30.42 -4.81 1.90
C GLU A 154 -28.95 -4.37 1.82
N ARG A 155 -28.44 -3.90 2.96
CA ARG A 155 -27.02 -3.58 3.09
C ARG A 155 -26.25 -4.83 3.49
N VAL A 156 -25.25 -5.20 2.71
CA VAL A 156 -24.37 -6.33 3.02
C VAL A 156 -23.14 -5.83 3.78
N ALA A 157 -22.82 -6.50 4.89
CA ALA A 157 -21.60 -6.26 5.65
C ALA A 157 -20.43 -6.93 4.93
N LEU A 158 -19.46 -6.13 4.50
CA LEU A 158 -18.24 -6.60 3.85
C LEU A 158 -17.02 -6.33 4.71
N THR A 159 -16.09 -7.27 4.67
CA THR A 159 -14.77 -7.07 5.26
C THR A 159 -13.91 -6.38 4.22
N VAL A 160 -13.52 -5.15 4.51
CA VAL A 160 -12.75 -4.29 3.60
C VAL A 160 -11.39 -4.04 4.21
N VAL A 161 -10.35 -3.98 3.38
CA VAL A 161 -9.01 -3.56 3.82
C VAL A 161 -9.07 -2.15 4.40
N ASP A 162 -8.34 -1.92 5.48
CA ASP A 162 -8.30 -0.62 6.14
C ASP A 162 -7.92 0.52 5.16
N PRO A 163 -8.57 1.71 5.22
CA PRO A 163 -8.34 2.79 4.26
C PRO A 163 -6.88 3.21 4.15
N LEU A 164 -6.13 3.13 5.24
CA LEU A 164 -4.73 3.52 5.27
C LEU A 164 -3.85 2.48 4.58
N ARG A 165 -4.23 1.20 4.66
CA ARG A 165 -3.59 0.15 3.86
C ARG A 165 -3.96 0.26 2.38
N LEU A 166 -5.22 0.54 2.05
CA LEU A 166 -5.62 0.82 0.67
C LEU A 166 -4.81 1.98 0.07
N PHE A 167 -4.60 3.04 0.86
CA PHE A 167 -3.82 4.21 0.46
C PHE A 167 -2.37 3.84 0.15
N THR A 168 -1.71 3.10 1.03
CA THR A 168 -0.31 2.69 0.82
C THR A 168 -0.14 1.70 -0.33
N ASP A 169 -1.10 0.79 -0.55
CA ASP A 169 -1.12 -0.10 -1.71
C ASP A 169 -1.21 0.73 -3.01
N LYS A 170 -2.03 1.79 -3.05
CA LYS A 170 -2.17 2.69 -4.20
C LYS A 170 -0.93 3.54 -4.47
N VAL A 171 -0.31 4.09 -3.43
CA VAL A 171 0.98 4.80 -3.55
C VAL A 171 2.05 3.87 -4.12
N THR A 172 2.12 2.64 -3.61
CA THR A 172 3.11 1.64 -4.05
C THR A 172 2.87 1.21 -5.49
N ALA A 173 1.62 0.97 -5.88
CA ALA A 173 1.25 0.63 -7.25
C ALA A 173 1.62 1.77 -8.21
N PHE A 174 1.18 3.00 -7.92
CA PHE A 174 1.45 4.16 -8.76
C PHE A 174 2.96 4.39 -8.97
N ALA A 175 3.73 4.40 -7.88
CA ALA A 175 5.17 4.67 -7.92
C ALA A 175 6.02 3.48 -8.40
N GLY A 176 5.49 2.26 -8.29
CA GLY A 176 6.19 1.01 -8.60
C GLY A 176 5.95 0.48 -10.02
N ARG A 177 4.86 0.90 -10.67
CA ARG A 177 4.50 0.56 -12.05
C ARG A 177 5.61 0.98 -13.01
N LYS A 178 6.20 0.00 -13.70
CA LYS A 178 7.16 0.20 -14.79
C LYS A 178 6.50 -0.22 -16.09
N GLU A 179 6.52 0.66 -17.07
CA GLU A 179 6.08 0.35 -18.43
C GLU A 179 6.99 -0.74 -18.99
N LYS A 180 6.37 -1.85 -19.42
CA LYS A 180 7.02 -2.82 -20.30
C LYS A 180 6.82 -2.36 -21.74
N GLU A 181 7.64 -2.87 -22.66
CA GLU A 181 7.50 -2.55 -24.08
C GLU A 181 6.07 -2.86 -24.56
N GLY A 182 5.38 -1.85 -25.10
CA GLY A 182 4.00 -1.95 -25.57
C GLY A 182 2.90 -1.85 -24.51
N GLU A 183 3.21 -1.69 -23.21
CA GLU A 183 2.18 -1.54 -22.16
C GLU A 183 1.90 -0.06 -21.84
N ASP A 184 0.68 0.40 -22.10
CA ASP A 184 0.19 1.69 -21.62
C ASP A 184 -0.38 1.57 -20.19
N LEU A 185 0.27 2.24 -19.24
CA LEU A 185 -0.11 2.26 -17.83
C LEU A 185 -0.90 3.51 -17.43
N THR A 186 -1.21 4.40 -18.38
CA THR A 186 -1.84 5.70 -18.14
C THR A 186 -3.14 5.57 -17.36
N GLN A 187 -4.08 4.75 -17.88
CA GLN A 187 -5.37 4.55 -17.21
C GLN A 187 -5.22 3.90 -15.83
N LYS A 188 -4.28 2.96 -15.66
CA LYS A 188 -4.02 2.32 -14.36
C LYS A 188 -3.51 3.36 -13.34
N ARG A 189 -2.59 4.24 -13.77
CA ARG A 189 -2.05 5.33 -12.94
C ARG A 189 -3.09 6.39 -12.61
N GLU A 190 -3.92 6.77 -13.57
CA GLU A 190 -5.02 7.72 -13.35
C GLU A 190 -6.02 7.18 -12.32
N ARG A 191 -6.40 5.90 -12.43
CA ARG A 191 -7.23 5.22 -11.43
C ARG A 191 -6.59 5.21 -10.05
N ASP A 192 -5.29 4.90 -9.95
CA ASP A 192 -4.57 4.93 -8.68
C ASP A 192 -4.57 6.34 -8.05
N LEU A 193 -4.46 7.41 -8.84
CA LEU A 193 -4.55 8.79 -8.35
C LEU A 193 -5.97 9.19 -7.91
N ARG A 194 -7.02 8.79 -8.66
CA ARG A 194 -8.43 9.00 -8.25
C ARG A 194 -8.75 8.30 -6.93
N ASP A 195 -8.24 7.09 -6.76
CA ASP A 195 -8.38 6.33 -5.51
C ASP A 195 -7.68 7.08 -4.35
N LEU A 196 -6.50 7.66 -4.57
CA LEU A 196 -5.81 8.47 -3.56
C LEU A 196 -6.57 9.75 -3.17
N LEU A 197 -7.21 10.43 -4.14
CA LEU A 197 -8.07 11.58 -3.85
C LEU A 197 -9.27 11.21 -2.96
N THR A 198 -9.73 9.96 -3.06
CA THR A 198 -10.84 9.43 -2.27
C THR A 198 -10.40 9.02 -0.86
N LEU A 199 -9.20 8.44 -0.75
CA LEU A 199 -8.66 7.90 0.48
C LEU A 199 -8.01 8.98 1.37
N TYR A 200 -7.29 9.93 0.78
CA TYR A 200 -6.52 10.93 1.54
C TYR A 200 -7.34 11.74 2.54
N PRO A 201 -8.58 12.21 2.23
CA PRO A 201 -9.41 12.93 3.20
C PRO A 201 -9.81 12.11 4.43
N GLN A 202 -9.77 10.78 4.34
CA GLN A 202 -10.12 9.88 5.43
C GLN A 202 -8.95 9.62 6.37
N ILE A 203 -7.76 10.14 6.07
CA ILE A 203 -6.55 9.97 6.87
C ILE A 203 -6.46 11.17 7.82
N THR A 204 -6.83 10.93 9.08
CA THR A 204 -7.08 11.98 10.07
C THR A 204 -5.82 12.53 10.72
N ALA A 205 -4.67 11.85 10.63
CA ALA A 205 -3.41 12.37 11.15
C ALA A 205 -2.19 12.01 10.28
N GLY A 206 -1.31 12.99 10.02
CA GLY A 206 -0.04 12.75 9.30
C GLY A 206 0.91 11.76 9.99
N ARG A 207 0.68 11.44 11.28
CA ARG A 207 1.39 10.35 11.99
C ARG A 207 0.95 8.97 11.48
N GLU A 208 -0.32 8.79 11.16
CA GLU A 208 -0.88 7.54 10.63
C GLU A 208 -0.17 7.10 9.33
N LEU A 209 0.17 8.05 8.44
CA LEU A 209 0.98 7.76 7.23
C LEU A 209 2.39 7.28 7.56
N THR A 210 2.99 7.81 8.62
CA THR A 210 4.36 7.45 9.03
C THR A 210 4.38 6.10 9.73
N ASP A 211 3.34 5.81 10.50
CA ASP A 211 3.15 4.57 11.23
C ASP A 211 2.81 3.43 10.26
N VAL A 212 1.93 3.63 9.27
CA VAL A 212 1.58 2.55 8.32
C VAL A 212 2.65 2.23 7.29
N LEU A 213 3.48 3.21 6.90
CA LEU A 213 4.68 2.91 6.12
C LEU A 213 5.70 2.08 6.91
N ALA A 214 5.59 1.99 8.25
CA ALA A 214 6.55 1.32 9.13
C ALA A 214 6.01 0.10 9.90
N GLU A 215 4.70 -0.02 10.14
CA GLU A 215 4.13 -0.96 11.12
C GLU A 215 3.30 -2.09 10.48
N HIS A 216 2.81 -1.96 9.24
CA HIS A 216 1.87 -2.93 8.65
C HIS A 216 2.43 -3.78 7.52
N ALA A 217 3.74 -3.80 7.38
CA ALA A 217 4.41 -4.77 6.54
C ALA A 217 5.03 -5.83 7.44
N ASP A 218 4.52 -7.06 7.36
CA ASP A 218 5.01 -8.25 8.10
C ASP A 218 6.49 -8.61 7.79
N ASP A 219 7.17 -7.79 6.97
CA ASP A 219 8.52 -7.99 6.49
C ASP A 219 9.23 -6.63 6.31
N ALA A 220 10.44 -6.52 6.86
CA ALA A 220 11.32 -5.37 6.71
C ALA A 220 11.58 -4.99 5.24
N GLN A 221 11.54 -5.94 4.31
CA GLN A 221 11.66 -5.66 2.88
C GLN A 221 10.46 -4.87 2.33
N ARG A 222 9.24 -5.21 2.77
CA ARG A 222 8.02 -4.51 2.35
C ARG A 222 7.97 -3.10 2.93
N ILE A 223 8.42 -2.89 4.17
CA ILE A 223 8.62 -1.56 4.78
C ILE A 223 9.59 -0.75 3.92
N HIS A 224 10.76 -1.32 3.61
CA HIS A 224 11.76 -0.63 2.79
C HIS A 224 11.22 -0.26 1.39
N GLN A 225 10.47 -1.16 0.76
CA GLN A 225 9.86 -0.92 -0.55
C GLN A 225 8.76 0.16 -0.49
N GLY A 226 7.92 0.16 0.54
CA GLY A 226 6.91 1.19 0.77
C GLY A 226 7.54 2.56 0.95
N LEU A 227 8.55 2.68 1.81
CA LEU A 227 9.30 3.93 2.02
C LEU A 227 9.99 4.43 0.74
N LYS A 228 10.57 3.52 -0.04
CA LYS A 228 11.19 3.84 -1.33
C LYS A 228 10.15 4.32 -2.35
N SER A 229 8.97 3.73 -2.36
CA SER A 229 7.85 4.12 -3.24
C SER A 229 7.28 5.47 -2.83
N ALA A 230 7.04 5.70 -1.54
CA ALA A 230 6.64 6.99 -0.99
C ALA A 230 7.64 8.11 -1.33
N GLY A 231 8.95 7.83 -1.24
CA GLY A 231 9.99 8.79 -1.64
C GLY A 231 10.05 9.08 -3.15
N ARG A 232 9.58 8.15 -3.99
CA ARG A 232 9.52 8.31 -5.45
C ARG A 232 8.20 8.88 -5.95
N PHE A 233 7.13 8.77 -5.17
CA PHE A 233 5.77 9.16 -5.55
C PHE A 233 5.72 10.56 -6.15
N GLY A 234 6.32 11.56 -5.49
CA GLY A 234 6.31 12.94 -6.01
C GLY A 234 7.03 13.12 -7.36
N GLN A 235 8.08 12.33 -7.62
CA GLN A 235 8.77 12.36 -8.91
C GLN A 235 7.90 11.76 -10.02
N GLU A 236 7.27 10.61 -9.76
CA GLU A 236 6.38 9.97 -10.73
C GLU A 236 5.11 10.80 -10.95
N LEU A 237 4.57 11.43 -9.90
CA LEU A 237 3.45 12.37 -10.00
C LEU A 237 3.79 13.55 -10.91
N GLY A 238 4.99 14.13 -10.75
CA GLY A 238 5.45 15.23 -11.60
C GLY A 238 5.60 14.83 -13.07
N ARG A 239 6.08 13.61 -13.34
CA ARG A 239 6.16 13.08 -14.71
C ARG A 239 4.77 12.86 -15.31
N PHE A 240 3.88 12.21 -14.54
CA PHE A 240 2.51 11.93 -14.98
C PHE A 240 1.75 13.24 -15.27
N ARG A 241 1.79 14.22 -14.36
CA ARG A 241 1.16 15.53 -14.59
C ARG A 241 1.65 16.22 -15.86
N LYS A 242 2.96 16.20 -16.13
CA LYS A 242 3.52 16.84 -17.33
C LYS A 242 2.97 16.24 -18.63
N ALA A 243 2.67 14.95 -18.63
CA ALA A 243 2.12 14.24 -19.79
C ALA A 243 0.58 14.30 -19.86
N HIS A 244 -0.09 14.51 -18.72
CA HIS A 244 -1.54 14.38 -18.57
C HIS A 244 -2.13 15.50 -17.73
N GLU A 245 -1.78 16.76 -18.01
CA GLU A 245 -2.19 17.90 -17.19
C GLU A 245 -3.72 18.04 -17.10
N ASP A 246 -4.43 17.67 -18.17
CA ASP A 246 -5.89 17.78 -18.29
C ASP A 246 -6.66 16.60 -17.64
N SER A 247 -5.98 15.56 -17.15
CA SER A 247 -6.66 14.40 -16.51
C SER A 247 -7.35 14.75 -15.18
N PHE A 248 -6.97 15.86 -14.55
CA PHE A 248 -7.46 16.27 -13.24
C PHE A 248 -7.65 17.79 -13.17
N GLY A 249 -8.61 18.24 -12.37
CA GLY A 249 -8.80 19.66 -12.09
C GLY A 249 -7.67 20.25 -11.25
N ALA A 250 -7.54 21.58 -11.25
CA ALA A 250 -6.50 22.28 -10.48
C ALA A 250 -6.52 21.90 -8.99
N GLN A 251 -7.71 21.80 -8.39
CA GLN A 251 -7.88 21.41 -6.99
C GLN A 251 -7.42 19.96 -6.72
N ASP A 252 -7.73 19.03 -7.63
CA ASP A 252 -7.30 17.64 -7.49
C ASP A 252 -5.76 17.54 -7.57
N TRP A 253 -5.14 18.31 -8.46
CA TRP A 253 -3.68 18.41 -8.51
C TRP A 253 -3.09 18.95 -7.22
N GLU A 254 -3.69 19.97 -6.62
CA GLU A 254 -3.22 20.52 -5.33
C GLU A 254 -3.24 19.46 -4.23
N VAL A 255 -4.33 18.68 -4.13
CA VAL A 255 -4.45 17.58 -3.16
C VAL A 255 -3.40 16.50 -3.43
N LEU A 256 -3.17 16.10 -4.69
CA LEU A 256 -2.14 15.11 -5.02
C LEU A 256 -0.72 15.61 -4.70
N HIS A 257 -0.44 16.91 -4.86
CA HIS A 257 0.82 17.51 -4.42
C HIS A 257 0.95 17.57 -2.90
N GLU A 258 -0.16 17.72 -2.17
CA GLU A 258 -0.18 17.60 -0.72
C GLU A 258 0.13 16.17 -0.28
N VAL A 259 -0.49 15.17 -0.90
CA VAL A 259 -0.17 13.74 -0.71
C VAL A 259 1.33 13.49 -0.91
N ALA A 260 1.91 13.99 -2.01
CA ALA A 260 3.33 13.84 -2.30
C ALA A 260 4.23 14.50 -1.22
N ARG A 261 3.85 15.68 -0.73
CA ARG A 261 4.56 16.37 0.36
C ARG A 261 4.49 15.59 1.67
N ALA A 262 3.30 15.09 2.03
CA ALA A 262 3.08 14.30 3.24
C ALA A 262 3.90 12.99 3.20
N LEU A 263 3.88 12.27 2.09
CA LEU A 263 4.68 11.05 1.88
C LEU A 263 6.19 11.32 1.95
N SER A 264 6.66 12.40 1.34
CA SER A 264 8.07 12.79 1.41
C SER A 264 8.49 13.12 2.85
N ALA A 265 7.63 13.80 3.62
CA ALA A 265 7.88 14.11 5.03
C ALA A 265 7.93 12.84 5.88
N ALA A 266 6.97 11.92 5.70
CA ALA A 266 6.91 10.63 6.39
C ALA A 266 8.15 9.77 6.10
N ALA A 267 8.54 9.64 4.83
CA ALA A 267 9.72 8.89 4.43
C ALA A 267 11.01 9.48 5.05
N LYS A 268 11.14 10.81 5.09
CA LYS A 268 12.28 11.49 5.74
C LYS A 268 12.30 11.26 7.25
N ALA A 269 11.14 11.29 7.91
CA ALA A 269 11.04 11.08 9.36
C ALA A 269 11.56 9.69 9.77
N GLN A 270 11.24 8.65 8.99
CA GLN A 270 11.71 7.27 9.25
C GLN A 270 13.22 7.07 8.97
N THR A 271 13.79 7.82 8.02
CA THR A 271 15.24 7.71 7.72
C THR A 271 16.16 8.46 8.70
N LYS A 272 15.61 9.29 9.59
CA LYS A 272 16.42 9.93 10.63
C LYS A 272 16.68 8.89 11.73
N PRO A 273 17.94 8.63 12.14
CA PRO A 273 18.19 7.80 13.30
C PRO A 273 17.49 8.44 14.51
N ARG A 274 16.80 7.63 15.33
CA ARG A 274 16.32 8.03 16.66
C ARG A 274 17.54 8.28 17.56
N THR A 275 18.31 9.33 17.31
CA THR A 275 19.27 9.85 18.27
C THR A 275 18.48 10.63 19.30
N GLY A 276 18.13 9.98 20.42
CA GLY A 276 17.44 10.64 21.52
C GLY A 276 16.46 9.76 22.30
N ILE A 277 16.89 8.59 22.77
CA ILE A 277 16.31 8.01 23.99
C ILE A 277 17.42 8.04 25.05
N THR A 278 17.37 9.12 25.84
CA THR A 278 17.92 9.31 27.18
C THR A 278 18.92 8.28 27.70
N ALA A 279 20.20 8.68 27.76
CA ALA A 279 21.11 8.18 28.79
C ALA A 279 20.45 8.49 30.15
N ARG A 280 19.97 7.44 30.80
CA ARG A 280 19.33 7.47 32.11
C ARG A 280 20.34 8.07 33.09
N GLN A 281 20.02 9.24 33.61
CA GLN A 281 20.60 9.74 34.86
C GLN A 281 20.36 8.67 35.93
N THR A 282 21.42 7.99 36.34
CA THR A 282 21.55 7.44 37.69
C THR A 282 22.65 8.24 38.36
N GLY A 283 22.24 9.14 39.25
CA GLY A 283 23.15 9.98 40.02
C GLY A 283 23.78 9.26 41.21
N ASN A 284 24.91 9.86 41.61
CA ASN A 284 25.49 9.96 42.94
C ASN A 284 26.41 8.84 43.49
N GLY A 285 27.70 9.19 43.54
CA GLY A 285 28.71 8.72 44.50
C GLY A 285 30.02 9.53 44.33
N PRO A 286 30.65 10.06 45.39
CA PRO A 286 31.60 11.17 45.33
C PRO A 286 33.08 10.78 45.14
N ALA A 287 33.85 11.77 44.69
CA ALA A 287 35.32 11.95 44.62
C ALA A 287 36.27 10.84 45.12
N ASP A 288 37.23 10.47 44.26
CA ASP A 288 38.65 10.39 44.65
C ASP A 288 39.59 10.60 43.43
N PRO A 289 40.70 11.35 43.53
CA PRO A 289 41.66 11.58 42.45
C PRO A 289 42.99 10.84 42.69
N SER A 290 43.29 9.76 41.98
CA SER A 290 44.64 9.21 41.96
C SER A 290 44.92 8.24 40.80
N GLY A 291 45.83 8.67 39.92
CA GLY A 291 46.87 7.92 39.18
C GLY A 291 46.62 6.50 38.66
N ALA A 292 46.80 6.31 37.35
CA ALA A 292 48.03 5.73 36.79
C ALA A 292 47.89 5.52 35.28
N ALA A 293 48.89 5.98 34.54
CA ALA A 293 49.03 5.81 33.10
C ALA A 293 49.43 4.37 32.74
N VAL A 294 48.87 3.85 31.64
CA VAL A 294 49.43 2.73 30.87
C VAL A 294 49.16 2.97 29.37
N PRO A 295 50.19 3.11 28.52
CA PRO A 295 50.14 2.72 27.11
C PRO A 295 51.15 1.57 26.85
N PRO A 296 51.29 1.01 25.63
CA PRO A 296 50.47 1.05 24.41
C PRO A 296 50.15 -0.36 23.84
N GLY A 297 49.41 -0.45 22.72
CA GLY A 297 49.56 -1.58 21.78
C GLY A 297 48.28 -2.03 21.08
N GLY A 298 48.19 -1.79 19.77
CA GLY A 298 47.17 -2.38 18.89
C GLY A 298 46.39 -1.34 18.09
N ALA A 299 47.04 -0.69 17.14
CA ALA A 299 46.36 0.11 16.13
C ALA A 299 45.72 -0.81 15.08
N ASP A 300 44.40 -0.92 15.10
CA ASP A 300 43.63 -1.38 13.93
C ASP A 300 43.59 -0.25 12.87
N PRO A 301 43.72 -0.58 11.58
CA PRO A 301 43.88 0.43 10.53
C PRO A 301 42.58 1.24 10.29
N PRO A 302 42.68 2.53 9.96
CA PRO A 302 41.52 3.38 9.72
C PRO A 302 40.77 2.94 8.46
N GLY A 303 39.47 2.70 8.61
CA GLY A 303 38.57 2.30 7.53
C GLY A 303 38.56 3.30 6.36
N ALA A 304 38.64 2.74 5.16
CA ALA A 304 38.64 3.43 3.87
C ALA A 304 37.59 4.56 3.78
N GLY A 305 38.08 5.77 3.56
CA GLY A 305 37.26 6.98 3.43
C GLY A 305 36.36 6.92 2.19
N LYS A 306 35.32 7.75 2.16
CA LYS A 306 34.33 7.86 1.07
C LYS A 306 34.94 8.15 -0.32
N THR A 307 36.21 8.56 -0.39
CA THR A 307 37.00 8.76 -1.59
C THR A 307 37.44 7.44 -2.24
N ASP A 308 37.81 6.43 -1.45
CA ASP A 308 38.30 5.14 -1.96
C ASP A 308 37.19 4.32 -2.61
N ARG A 309 35.97 4.39 -2.04
CA ARG A 309 34.78 3.74 -2.62
C ARG A 309 34.38 4.30 -3.99
N LYS A 310 34.76 5.55 -4.31
CA LYS A 310 34.51 6.14 -5.64
C LYS A 310 35.57 5.70 -6.65
N ALA A 311 36.82 5.53 -6.23
CA ALA A 311 37.89 5.01 -7.07
C ALA A 311 37.61 3.55 -7.45
N ASP A 312 37.23 2.70 -6.48
CA ASP A 312 36.89 1.29 -6.73
C ASP A 312 35.69 1.12 -7.65
N LYS A 313 34.67 1.97 -7.51
CA LYS A 313 33.48 1.93 -8.38
C LYS A 313 33.79 2.39 -9.81
N LYS A 314 34.77 3.29 -10.00
CA LYS A 314 35.22 3.73 -11.32
C LYS A 314 36.09 2.67 -11.99
N ALA A 315 37.00 2.05 -11.24
CA ALA A 315 37.84 0.95 -11.72
C ALA A 315 37.00 -0.26 -12.16
N ARG A 316 36.02 -0.68 -11.35
CA ARG A 316 35.09 -1.77 -11.73
C ARG A 316 34.25 -1.47 -12.97
N ARG A 317 33.92 -0.20 -13.23
CA ARG A 317 33.18 0.21 -14.44
C ARG A 317 34.05 0.17 -15.68
N GLN A 318 35.33 0.53 -15.56
CA GLN A 318 36.27 0.47 -16.68
C GLN A 318 36.65 -0.97 -17.02
N GLN A 319 36.83 -1.85 -16.03
CA GLN A 319 37.03 -3.28 -16.25
C GLN A 319 35.86 -3.90 -17.03
N LYS A 320 34.61 -3.65 -16.60
CA LYS A 320 33.41 -4.15 -17.29
C LYS A 320 33.19 -3.60 -18.71
N LEU A 321 33.79 -2.46 -19.03
CA LEU A 321 33.74 -1.89 -20.37
C LEU A 321 34.82 -2.53 -21.25
N ALA A 322 36.02 -2.73 -20.72
CA ALA A 322 37.10 -3.43 -21.43
C ALA A 322 36.75 -4.91 -21.70
N ASP A 323 36.13 -5.60 -20.75
CA ASP A 323 35.70 -6.99 -20.92
C ASP A 323 34.58 -7.14 -21.97
N ARG A 324 33.83 -6.06 -22.26
CA ARG A 324 32.76 -6.02 -23.28
C ARG A 324 33.26 -5.68 -24.68
N GLU A 325 34.47 -5.14 -24.80
CA GLU A 325 35.11 -4.85 -26.09
C GLU A 325 35.96 -6.04 -26.59
N GLN A 326 36.06 -7.11 -25.79
CA GLN A 326 36.77 -8.35 -26.13
C GLN A 326 35.84 -9.55 -26.42
N GLU A 327 34.52 -9.38 -26.33
CA GLU A 327 33.48 -10.27 -26.88
C GLU A 327 33.02 -9.76 -28.25
#